data_AF-A0A9W7YVT5-F1
#
_entry.id   AF-A0A9W7YVT5-F1
#
_cell.length_a   1.000
_cell.length_b   1.000
_cell.length_c   1.000
_cell.angle_alpha   90.00
_cell.angle_beta   90.00
_cell.angle_gamma   90.00
#
_symmetry.space_group_name_H-M   'P 1'
#
loop_
_entity.id
_entity.type
_entity.pdbx_description
1 polymer ?
#
loop_
_entity_poly.entity_id
_entity_poly.type
_entity_poly.pdbx_seq_one_letter_code
_entity_poly.pdbx_strand_id
1 'polypeptide(L)'
;MQRVVRSTCRGWATCQSVRAVHTSTVVQGKRLSNRKAELAAQRAAEAEAVLQAKERLRKLKDTGFLNSLAHPERLFETTQITEEDRAISLSSDSIDESGGDTVRRNADSGQYSCHVKPNEMQLITEVAPKAGGDGMFGTHFLHSPAENSPAMQGDIVRRIVALENSNAKGVVHYNIRRAVETFGRSEGDSGSAEVQAAVWTVRINQMEDHMRSNRKDHQNRRAYTKLLHKRAKMLKYLKRESLERYYVCLKQLGLTKDMVEGEILQPKHVE
;
A
#
# COMPACT_ATOMS: atom_id res chain seq x y z
N MET A 1 56.42 102.66 13.98
CA MET A 1 55.00 102.45 13.61
C MET A 1 54.63 101.00 13.90
N GLN A 2 53.73 100.76 14.87
CA GLN A 2 52.60 99.82 14.81
C GLN A 2 52.08 99.58 16.23
N ARG A 3 50.84 100.02 16.47
CA ARG A 3 50.07 99.84 17.70
C ARG A 3 49.58 98.39 17.78
N VAL A 4 49.82 97.71 18.89
CA VAL A 4 49.11 96.47 19.22
C VAL A 4 47.91 96.84 20.10
N VAL A 5 46.73 96.89 19.50
CA VAL A 5 45.45 96.95 20.21
C VAL A 5 45.07 95.52 20.56
N ARG A 6 45.13 95.16 21.85
CA ARG A 6 44.48 93.95 22.36
C ARG A 6 43.04 94.27 22.70
N SER A 7 42.12 93.99 21.78
CA SER A 7 40.68 93.96 22.06
C SER A 7 40.33 92.69 22.83
N THR A 8 39.71 92.88 23.98
CA THR A 8 39.08 91.82 24.78
C THR A 8 37.89 91.22 24.02
N CYS A 9 37.94 89.93 23.69
CA CYS A 9 36.74 89.14 23.39
C CYS A 9 36.48 88.19 24.57
N ARG A 10 35.51 88.57 25.41
CA ARG A 10 34.81 87.63 26.30
C ARG A 10 33.61 87.09 25.55
N GLY A 11 33.36 85.79 25.67
CA GLY A 11 32.17 85.11 25.17
C GLY A 11 32.53 83.95 24.25
N TRP A 12 31.69 82.91 24.23
CA TRP A 12 31.81 81.65 23.46
C TRP A 12 32.48 80.47 24.19
N ALA A 13 32.06 80.18 25.43
CA ALA A 13 32.38 78.90 26.09
C ALA A 13 31.18 77.94 26.25
N THR A 14 29.95 78.37 25.96
CA THR A 14 28.73 77.58 26.26
C THR A 14 28.09 76.86 25.08
N CYS A 15 28.63 76.96 23.85
CA CYS A 15 27.99 76.36 22.67
C CYS A 15 28.56 74.99 22.23
N GLN A 16 29.72 74.57 22.74
CA GLN A 16 30.34 73.28 22.35
C GLN A 16 29.76 72.06 23.10
N SER A 17 29.28 72.21 24.33
CA SER A 17 28.75 71.09 25.13
C SER A 17 27.43 70.54 24.57
N VAL A 18 26.54 71.39 24.07
CA VAL A 18 25.21 70.98 23.55
C VAL A 18 25.33 70.20 22.22
N ARG A 19 26.30 70.55 21.34
CA ARG A 19 26.58 69.80 20.10
C ARG A 19 27.21 68.43 20.36
N ALA A 20 28.04 68.29 21.40
CA ALA A 20 28.66 67.02 21.77
C ALA A 20 27.64 66.00 22.31
N VAL A 21 26.65 66.45 23.09
CA VAL A 21 25.58 65.57 23.60
C VAL A 21 24.66 65.11 22.46
N HIS A 22 24.25 66.01 21.56
CA HIS A 22 23.42 65.66 20.39
C HIS A 22 24.10 64.69 19.41
N THR A 23 25.41 64.81 19.21
CA THR A 23 26.14 63.87 18.34
C THR A 23 26.28 62.49 18.99
N SER A 24 26.42 62.42 20.32
CA SER A 24 26.49 61.15 21.05
C SER A 24 25.16 60.36 21.06
N THR A 25 24.02 61.04 21.23
CA THR A 25 22.70 60.39 21.26
C THR A 25 22.27 59.90 19.88
N VAL A 26 22.59 60.64 18.82
CA VAL A 26 22.37 60.21 17.43
C VAL A 26 23.25 59.01 17.08
N VAL A 27 24.51 58.99 17.52
CA VAL A 27 25.42 57.85 17.32
C VAL A 27 24.94 56.62 18.11
N GLN A 28 24.48 56.79 19.35
CA GLN A 28 23.91 55.69 20.15
C GLN A 28 22.61 55.16 19.54
N GLY A 29 21.73 56.02 19.04
CA GLY A 29 20.51 55.63 18.33
C GLY A 29 20.80 54.83 17.05
N LYS A 30 21.80 55.26 16.26
CA LYS A 30 22.26 54.51 15.08
C LYS A 30 22.83 53.14 15.44
N ARG A 31 23.63 53.03 16.51
CA ARG A 31 24.15 51.74 17.01
C ARG A 31 23.04 50.79 17.44
N LEU A 32 22.02 51.30 18.15
CA LEU A 32 20.86 50.50 18.55
C LEU A 32 20.01 50.06 17.34
N SER A 33 19.86 50.92 16.33
CA SER A 33 19.17 50.56 15.08
C SER A 33 19.93 49.47 14.31
N ASN A 34 21.26 49.61 14.20
CA ASN A 34 22.09 48.62 13.53
C ASN A 34 22.03 47.28 14.28
N ARG A 35 22.11 47.29 15.61
CA ARG A 35 22.00 46.08 16.44
C ARG A 35 20.62 45.41 16.34
N LYS A 36 19.54 46.21 16.21
CA LYS A 36 18.20 45.68 15.93
C LYS A 36 18.11 45.05 14.54
N ALA A 37 18.72 45.66 13.53
CA ALA A 37 18.78 45.12 12.17
C ALA A 37 19.59 43.81 12.11
N GLU A 38 20.71 43.73 12.83
CA GLU A 38 21.53 42.52 12.97
C GLU A 38 20.75 41.37 13.63
N LEU A 39 20.05 41.64 14.74
CA LEU A 39 19.20 40.66 15.40
C LEU A 39 18.02 40.21 14.52
N ALA A 40 17.46 41.11 13.72
CA ALA A 40 16.41 40.77 12.76
C ALA A 40 16.94 39.88 11.63
N ALA A 41 18.15 40.16 11.12
CA ALA A 41 18.82 39.34 10.11
C ALA A 41 19.16 37.94 10.65
N GLN A 42 19.62 37.83 11.90
CA GLN A 42 19.87 36.55 12.56
C GLN A 42 18.59 35.71 12.68
N ARG A 43 17.48 36.33 13.12
CA ARG A 43 16.17 35.66 13.20
C ARG A 43 15.64 35.24 11.83
N ALA A 44 15.89 36.04 10.79
CA ALA A 44 15.53 35.69 9.41
C ALA A 44 16.34 34.49 8.90
N ALA A 45 17.66 34.46 9.15
CA ALA A 45 18.53 33.34 8.80
C ALA A 45 18.15 32.05 9.55
N GLU A 46 17.82 32.14 10.84
CA GLU A 46 17.29 31.02 11.62
C GLU A 46 15.96 30.50 11.06
N ALA A 47 15.05 31.41 10.68
CA ALA A 47 13.77 31.05 10.08
C ALA A 47 13.95 30.36 8.71
N GLU A 48 14.85 30.87 7.87
CA GLU A 48 15.22 30.25 6.59
C GLU A 48 15.84 28.86 6.79
N ALA A 49 16.73 28.70 7.77
CA ALA A 49 17.32 27.40 8.11
C ALA A 49 16.26 26.39 8.58
N VAL A 50 15.28 26.82 9.39
CA VAL A 50 14.15 25.98 9.79
C VAL A 50 13.29 25.59 8.59
N LEU A 51 13.09 26.51 7.64
CA LEU A 51 12.31 26.26 6.43
C LEU A 51 13.03 25.26 5.51
N GLN A 52 14.33 25.43 5.31
CA GLN A 52 15.19 24.48 4.59
C GLN A 52 15.24 23.10 5.27
N ALA A 53 15.29 23.04 6.60
CA ALA A 53 15.24 21.78 7.35
C ALA A 53 13.88 21.08 7.19
N LYS A 54 12.77 21.83 7.22
CA LYS A 54 11.42 21.32 6.95
C LYS A 54 11.28 20.80 5.52
N GLU A 55 11.83 21.51 4.53
CA GLU A 55 11.86 21.06 3.14
C GLU A 55 12.71 19.81 2.95
N ARG A 56 13.87 19.73 3.61
CA ARG A 56 14.72 18.53 3.60
C ARG A 56 13.99 17.34 4.22
N LEU A 57 13.26 17.54 5.33
CA LEU A 57 12.42 16.51 5.94
C LEU A 57 11.25 16.11 5.04
N ARG A 58 10.60 17.04 4.33
CA ARG A 58 9.59 16.73 3.30
C ARG A 58 10.18 15.86 2.21
N LYS A 59 11.30 16.29 1.60
CA LYS A 59 12.02 15.52 0.58
C LYS A 59 12.42 14.14 1.08
N LEU A 60 12.92 14.01 2.31
CA LEU A 60 13.26 12.72 2.93
C LEU A 60 12.02 11.83 3.14
N LYS A 61 10.90 12.41 3.58
CA LYS A 61 9.60 11.72 3.69
C LYS A 61 9.08 11.29 2.32
N ASP A 62 9.25 12.11 1.29
CA ASP A 62 8.82 11.85 -0.08
C ASP A 62 9.72 10.79 -0.76
N THR A 63 11.03 10.78 -0.47
CA THR A 63 11.96 9.73 -0.93
C THR A 63 11.75 8.41 -0.18
N GLY A 64 11.37 8.47 1.10
CA GLY A 64 10.94 7.31 1.88
C GLY A 64 9.58 6.78 1.40
N PHE A 65 8.68 7.66 0.98
CA PHE A 65 7.37 7.31 0.42
C PHE A 65 7.51 6.54 -0.90
N LEU A 66 8.39 6.98 -1.81
CA LEU A 66 8.69 6.25 -3.06
C LEU A 66 9.45 4.93 -2.81
N ASN A 67 10.38 4.90 -1.84
CA ASN A 67 11.01 3.66 -1.38
C ASN A 67 10.04 2.74 -0.61
N SER A 68 8.90 3.28 -0.13
CA SER A 68 7.83 2.51 0.50
C SER A 68 6.74 2.02 -0.46
N LEU A 69 6.59 2.71 -1.59
CA LEU A 69 5.79 2.26 -2.72
C LEU A 69 6.48 1.10 -3.46
N ALA A 70 7.78 0.92 -3.26
CA ALA A 70 8.55 -0.28 -3.60
C ALA A 70 8.66 -1.22 -2.39
N HIS A 71 7.57 -1.49 -1.68
CA HIS A 71 7.51 -2.60 -0.73
C HIS A 71 7.12 -3.87 -1.49
N PRO A 72 8.05 -4.81 -1.75
CA PRO A 72 7.76 -6.04 -2.48
C PRO A 72 6.81 -7.00 -1.73
N GLU A 73 6.27 -6.60 -0.58
CA GLU A 73 5.47 -7.44 0.32
C GLU A 73 4.00 -7.02 0.42
N ARG A 74 3.41 -6.40 -0.61
CA ARG A 74 1.96 -6.27 -0.66
C ARG A 74 1.35 -7.64 -0.94
N LEU A 75 0.77 -8.25 0.10
CA LEU A 75 0.12 -9.57 0.05
C LEU A 75 -0.96 -9.75 -1.05
N PHE A 76 -1.37 -8.69 -1.74
CA PHE A 76 -2.46 -8.71 -2.73
C PHE A 76 -2.19 -7.83 -3.97
N GLU A 77 -0.94 -7.52 -4.31
CA GLU A 77 -0.60 -6.55 -5.38
C GLU A 77 -1.06 -7.01 -6.77
N THR A 78 -1.01 -8.31 -7.06
CA THR A 78 -1.53 -8.86 -8.31
C THR A 78 -2.81 -9.64 -8.05
N THR A 79 -3.87 -9.30 -8.77
CA THR A 79 -5.07 -10.14 -8.88
C THR A 79 -4.80 -11.45 -9.62
N GLN A 80 -3.64 -11.56 -10.27
CA GLN A 80 -3.16 -12.72 -10.99
C GLN A 80 -2.26 -13.56 -10.07
N ILE A 81 -2.38 -14.89 -10.20
CA ILE A 81 -1.54 -15.89 -9.53
C ILE A 81 -0.07 -15.54 -9.84
N THR A 82 0.71 -15.20 -8.82
CA THR A 82 2.14 -14.94 -9.00
C THR A 82 2.88 -16.26 -9.26
N GLU A 83 4.03 -16.20 -9.91
CA GLU A 83 4.91 -17.37 -10.05
C GLU A 83 5.33 -17.95 -8.69
N GLU A 84 5.30 -17.15 -7.63
CA GLU A 84 5.58 -17.54 -6.25
C GLU A 84 4.46 -18.40 -5.64
N ASP A 85 3.19 -18.13 -5.98
CA ASP A 85 2.05 -18.98 -5.60
C ASP A 85 2.13 -20.37 -6.26
N ARG A 86 2.80 -20.49 -7.42
CA ARG A 86 3.09 -21.78 -8.08
C ARG A 86 4.23 -22.56 -7.41
N ALA A 87 5.09 -21.90 -6.64
CA ALA A 87 6.30 -22.51 -6.07
C ALA A 87 6.06 -23.24 -4.74
N ILE A 88 4.92 -23.01 -4.06
CA ILE A 88 4.58 -23.63 -2.76
C ILE A 88 4.30 -25.15 -2.87
N SER A 89 4.18 -25.70 -4.09
CA SER A 89 3.89 -27.12 -4.34
C SER A 89 5.11 -27.98 -4.74
N LEU A 90 6.31 -27.40 -4.90
CA LEU A 90 7.51 -28.16 -5.29
C LEU A 90 8.26 -28.71 -4.07
N SER A 91 7.60 -29.57 -3.30
CA SER A 91 8.28 -30.54 -2.45
C SER A 91 7.56 -31.87 -2.59
N SER A 92 8.30 -32.87 -3.10
CA SER A 92 7.91 -34.27 -3.38
C SER A 92 6.89 -34.48 -4.50
N ASP A 93 7.36 -34.89 -5.68
CA ASP A 93 7.07 -36.23 -6.21
C ASP A 93 8.04 -36.60 -7.36
N SER A 94 8.51 -37.84 -7.34
CA SER A 94 9.46 -38.45 -8.25
C SER A 94 8.87 -38.70 -9.64
N ILE A 95 9.62 -38.33 -10.68
CA ILE A 95 9.27 -38.58 -12.09
C ILE A 95 9.56 -40.06 -12.41
N ASP A 96 8.52 -40.85 -12.67
CA ASP A 96 8.65 -42.13 -13.36
C ASP A 96 8.70 -41.88 -14.87
N GLU A 97 9.88 -42.01 -15.47
CA GLU A 97 10.06 -41.94 -16.92
C GLU A 97 9.64 -43.26 -17.58
N SER A 98 8.39 -43.33 -18.03
CA SER A 98 7.98 -44.29 -19.06
C SER A 98 7.19 -43.57 -20.15
N GLY A 99 7.72 -43.68 -21.37
CA GLY A 99 7.43 -42.82 -22.51
C GLY A 99 5.98 -42.82 -22.99
N GLY A 100 5.54 -41.61 -23.32
CA GLY A 100 4.33 -41.30 -24.07
C GLY A 100 4.19 -39.79 -24.19
N ASP A 101 4.43 -39.26 -25.39
CA ASP A 101 4.25 -37.84 -25.76
C ASP A 101 2.78 -37.43 -25.61
N THR A 102 2.37 -37.16 -24.38
CA THR A 102 1.27 -36.26 -24.10
C THR A 102 1.88 -35.15 -23.29
N VAL A 103 1.84 -33.93 -23.83
CA VAL A 103 2.22 -32.72 -23.10
C VAL A 103 1.24 -32.58 -21.93
N ARG A 104 1.50 -33.29 -20.83
CA ARG A 104 0.88 -33.06 -19.54
C ARG A 104 1.41 -31.70 -19.10
N ARG A 105 0.68 -30.63 -19.43
CA ARG A 105 0.93 -29.33 -18.81
C ARG A 105 0.75 -29.56 -17.32
N ASN A 106 1.85 -29.50 -16.57
CA ASN A 106 1.86 -29.53 -15.12
C ASN A 106 1.01 -28.32 -14.65
N ALA A 107 -0.26 -28.55 -14.39
CA ALA A 107 -1.26 -27.52 -14.06
C ALA A 107 -1.59 -27.52 -12.56
N ASP A 108 -0.62 -27.93 -11.73
CA ASP A 108 -0.90 -28.19 -10.33
C ASP A 108 -0.23 -27.12 -9.47
N SER A 109 -0.82 -25.92 -9.50
CA SER A 109 -0.60 -24.89 -8.48
C SER A 109 -1.16 -25.30 -7.10
N GLY A 110 -1.89 -26.43 -7.01
CA GLY A 110 -2.53 -26.92 -5.79
C GLY A 110 -3.70 -26.05 -5.31
N GLN A 111 -4.09 -25.05 -6.12
CA GLN A 111 -5.12 -24.07 -5.80
C GLN A 111 -6.37 -24.30 -6.64
N TYR A 112 -7.51 -24.30 -5.97
CA TYR A 112 -8.78 -24.69 -6.55
C TYR A 112 -9.81 -23.56 -6.47
N SER A 113 -10.61 -23.46 -7.52
CA SER A 113 -11.79 -22.61 -7.56
C SER A 113 -12.97 -23.27 -6.82
N CYS A 114 -14.17 -22.70 -6.92
CA CYS A 114 -15.43 -23.21 -6.35
C CYS A 114 -15.39 -23.62 -4.87
N HIS A 115 -14.51 -23.00 -4.07
CA HIS A 115 -14.38 -23.20 -2.64
C HIS A 115 -13.86 -24.57 -2.21
N VAL A 116 -13.28 -25.36 -3.10
CA VAL A 116 -12.73 -26.69 -2.79
C VAL A 116 -11.38 -26.57 -2.08
N LYS A 117 -11.16 -27.41 -1.05
CA LYS A 117 -9.86 -27.53 -0.37
C LYS A 117 -8.98 -28.60 -1.03
N PRO A 118 -7.64 -28.52 -0.92
CA PRO A 118 -6.76 -29.55 -1.47
C PRO A 118 -7.05 -30.96 -0.95
N ASN A 119 -7.33 -31.09 0.35
CA ASN A 119 -7.66 -32.37 0.97
C ASN A 119 -8.96 -32.96 0.42
N GLU A 120 -9.96 -32.12 0.12
CA GLU A 120 -11.22 -32.57 -0.50
C GLU A 120 -10.98 -33.05 -1.93
N MET A 121 -10.11 -32.37 -2.68
CA MET A 121 -9.74 -32.78 -4.04
C MET A 121 -9.00 -34.13 -4.04
N GLN A 122 -8.07 -34.34 -3.11
CA GLN A 122 -7.40 -35.63 -2.94
C GLN A 122 -8.40 -36.75 -2.68
N LEU A 123 -9.36 -36.53 -1.76
CA LEU A 123 -10.43 -37.50 -1.50
C LEU A 123 -11.28 -37.78 -2.74
N ILE A 124 -11.68 -36.76 -3.49
CA ILE A 124 -12.47 -36.92 -4.72
C ILE A 124 -11.70 -37.72 -5.77
N THR A 125 -10.40 -37.47 -5.91
CA THR A 125 -9.60 -38.05 -6.99
C THR A 125 -9.09 -39.45 -6.66
N GLU A 126 -8.84 -39.77 -5.39
CA GLU A 126 -8.30 -41.06 -4.98
C GLU A 126 -9.36 -42.03 -4.46
N VAL A 127 -10.38 -41.54 -3.75
CA VAL A 127 -11.36 -42.38 -3.04
C VAL A 127 -12.61 -42.61 -3.88
N ALA A 128 -13.15 -41.56 -4.53
CA ALA A 128 -14.37 -41.67 -5.32
C ALA A 128 -14.28 -42.72 -6.46
N PRO A 129 -13.20 -42.80 -7.26
CA PRO A 129 -13.10 -43.84 -8.28
C PRO A 129 -13.03 -45.27 -7.72
N LYS A 130 -12.45 -45.45 -6.52
CA LYS A 130 -12.33 -46.77 -5.88
C LYS A 130 -13.65 -47.24 -5.26
N ALA A 131 -14.54 -46.30 -4.92
CA ALA A 131 -15.85 -46.60 -4.34
C ALA A 131 -16.89 -47.04 -5.39
N GLY A 132 -16.68 -46.70 -6.67
CA GLY A 132 -17.51 -47.14 -7.79
C GLY A 132 -17.22 -48.59 -8.20
N GLY A 133 -17.38 -49.55 -7.29
CA GLY A 133 -17.28 -50.97 -7.62
C GLY A 133 -18.47 -51.41 -8.48
N ASP A 134 -18.17 -52.04 -9.62
CA ASP A 134 -18.96 -52.98 -10.43
C ASP A 134 -20.49 -52.98 -10.21
N GLY A 135 -21.11 -51.80 -10.30
CA GLY A 135 -22.56 -51.69 -10.26
C GLY A 135 -23.14 -52.33 -11.52
N MET A 136 -23.97 -53.37 -11.33
CA MET A 136 -24.67 -54.19 -12.33
C MET A 136 -25.53 -53.41 -13.37
N PHE A 137 -25.45 -52.08 -13.42
CA PHE A 137 -26.13 -51.19 -14.36
C PHE A 137 -25.12 -50.41 -15.19
N GLY A 138 -24.41 -51.11 -16.07
CA GLY A 138 -23.56 -50.49 -17.06
C GLY A 138 -24.40 -49.88 -18.17
N THR A 139 -24.65 -48.56 -18.15
CA THR A 139 -24.87 -47.83 -19.40
C THR A 139 -23.53 -47.66 -20.11
N HIS A 140 -23.00 -48.78 -20.62
CA HIS A 140 -21.96 -48.78 -21.65
C HIS A 140 -22.58 -48.26 -22.95
N PHE A 141 -22.94 -46.98 -22.98
CA PHE A 141 -23.28 -46.29 -24.21
C PHE A 141 -21.98 -45.62 -24.71
N LEU A 142 -21.23 -46.38 -25.52
CA LEU A 142 -20.26 -45.88 -26.50
C LEU A 142 -18.94 -45.21 -26.02
N HIS A 143 -18.27 -45.70 -24.98
CA HIS A 143 -16.88 -45.26 -24.71
C HIS A 143 -15.94 -46.44 -24.47
N SER A 144 -14.76 -46.41 -25.11
CA SER A 144 -13.72 -47.43 -24.97
C SER A 144 -13.24 -47.51 -23.51
N PRO A 145 -13.09 -48.72 -22.92
CA PRO A 145 -12.71 -48.87 -21.51
C PRO A 145 -11.35 -48.25 -21.16
N ALA A 146 -10.48 -48.01 -22.15
CA ALA A 146 -9.16 -47.41 -21.93
C ALA A 146 -9.20 -45.89 -21.64
N GLU A 147 -10.26 -45.18 -22.03
CA GLU A 147 -10.38 -43.72 -21.84
C GLU A 147 -11.00 -43.35 -20.47
N ASN A 148 -11.62 -44.32 -19.80
CA ASN A 148 -12.27 -44.15 -18.50
C ASN A 148 -11.43 -44.69 -17.34
N SER A 149 -10.11 -44.54 -17.40
CA SER A 149 -9.29 -44.84 -16.23
C SER A 149 -9.70 -43.93 -15.08
N PRO A 150 -9.92 -44.45 -13.86
CA PRO A 150 -10.26 -43.65 -12.70
C PRO A 150 -9.27 -42.52 -12.44
N ALA A 151 -8.00 -42.73 -12.78
CA ALA A 151 -6.96 -41.71 -12.70
C ALA A 151 -7.22 -40.55 -13.68
N MET A 152 -7.61 -40.84 -14.92
CA MET A 152 -7.94 -39.80 -15.90
C MET A 152 -9.19 -39.01 -15.51
N GLN A 153 -10.19 -39.65 -14.92
CA GLN A 153 -11.38 -38.95 -14.40
C GLN A 153 -11.01 -37.99 -13.26
N GLY A 154 -10.13 -38.42 -12.34
CA GLY A 154 -9.57 -37.57 -11.30
C GLY A 154 -8.84 -36.35 -11.88
N ASP A 155 -7.97 -36.55 -12.88
CA ASP A 155 -7.24 -35.49 -13.56
C ASP A 155 -8.18 -34.49 -14.26
N ILE A 156 -9.24 -34.99 -14.90
CA ILE A 156 -10.26 -34.15 -15.55
C ILE A 156 -10.93 -33.25 -14.50
N VAL A 157 -11.35 -33.81 -13.36
CA VAL A 157 -11.98 -33.05 -12.27
C VAL A 157 -11.01 -32.01 -11.71
N ARG A 158 -9.73 -32.37 -11.50
CA ARG A 158 -8.69 -31.42 -11.06
C ARG A 158 -8.58 -30.24 -12.01
N ARG A 159 -8.53 -30.48 -13.32
CA ARG A 159 -8.44 -29.42 -14.34
C ARG A 159 -9.68 -28.54 -14.39
N ILE A 160 -10.88 -29.10 -14.26
CA ILE A 160 -12.13 -28.34 -14.26
C ILE A 160 -12.16 -27.38 -13.08
N VAL A 161 -11.70 -27.83 -11.92
CA VAL A 161 -11.76 -27.07 -10.67
C VAL A 161 -10.56 -26.14 -10.49
N ALA A 162 -9.44 -26.37 -11.19
CA ALA A 162 -8.22 -25.58 -11.10
C ALA A 162 -8.47 -24.07 -11.20
N LEU A 163 -7.84 -23.28 -10.31
CA LEU A 163 -8.03 -21.83 -10.24
C LEU A 163 -7.57 -21.13 -11.53
N GLU A 164 -6.59 -21.68 -12.22
CA GLU A 164 -6.05 -21.17 -13.49
C GLU A 164 -7.12 -21.10 -14.60
N ASN A 165 -8.07 -22.04 -14.56
CA ASN A 165 -9.18 -22.10 -15.51
C ASN A 165 -10.42 -21.33 -15.04
N SER A 166 -10.35 -20.70 -13.87
CA SER A 166 -11.49 -20.02 -13.26
C SER A 166 -11.70 -18.62 -13.85
N ASN A 167 -12.91 -18.09 -13.65
CA ASN A 167 -13.22 -16.71 -14.01
C ASN A 167 -12.64 -15.71 -12.99
N ALA A 168 -12.58 -14.43 -13.36
CA ALA A 168 -12.11 -13.36 -12.47
C ALA A 168 -12.85 -13.32 -11.11
N LYS A 169 -14.13 -13.72 -11.08
CA LYS A 169 -14.92 -13.79 -9.84
C LYS A 169 -14.43 -14.93 -8.94
N GLY A 170 -14.07 -16.08 -9.51
CA GLY A 170 -13.52 -17.23 -8.82
C GLY A 170 -12.19 -16.89 -8.16
N VAL A 171 -11.31 -16.22 -8.90
CA VAL A 171 -10.04 -15.70 -8.38
C VAL A 171 -10.25 -14.74 -7.20
N VAL A 172 -11.24 -13.85 -7.29
CA VAL A 172 -11.56 -12.92 -6.20
C VAL A 172 -12.07 -13.64 -4.97
N HIS A 173 -12.94 -14.64 -5.12
CA HIS A 173 -13.41 -15.43 -3.98
C HIS A 173 -12.27 -16.20 -3.31
N TYR A 174 -11.34 -16.73 -4.11
CA TYR A 174 -10.13 -17.37 -3.61
C TYR A 174 -9.27 -16.38 -2.80
N ASN A 175 -9.00 -15.20 -3.34
CA ASN A 175 -8.22 -14.16 -2.66
C ASN A 175 -8.90 -13.65 -1.38
N ILE A 176 -10.23 -13.55 -1.37
CA ILE A 176 -11.01 -13.21 -0.17
C ILE A 176 -10.83 -14.28 0.91
N ARG A 177 -10.90 -15.56 0.56
CA ARG A 177 -10.64 -16.65 1.51
C ARG A 177 -9.23 -16.56 2.09
N ARG A 178 -8.21 -16.41 1.23
CA ARG A 178 -6.81 -16.24 1.66
C ARG A 178 -6.65 -15.06 2.62
N ALA A 179 -7.32 -13.95 2.35
CA ALA A 179 -7.33 -12.79 3.24
C ALA A 179 -8.00 -13.08 4.59
N VAL A 180 -9.10 -13.84 4.62
CA VAL A 180 -9.75 -14.26 5.87
C VAL A 180 -8.83 -15.18 6.68
N GLU A 181 -8.16 -16.14 6.03
CA GLU A 181 -7.23 -17.06 6.70
C GLU A 181 -6.00 -16.33 7.26
N THR A 182 -5.49 -15.32 6.56
CA THR A 182 -4.27 -14.59 6.97
C THR A 182 -4.53 -13.58 8.09
N PHE A 183 -5.67 -12.88 8.06
CA PHE A 183 -6.00 -11.81 9.01
C PHE A 183 -6.97 -12.25 10.12
N GLY A 184 -7.58 -13.43 9.99
CA GLY A 184 -8.50 -13.99 10.98
C GLY A 184 -7.76 -14.34 12.27
N ARG A 185 -8.36 -14.02 13.42
CA ARG A 185 -7.77 -14.34 14.73
C ARG A 185 -8.05 -15.77 15.16
N SER A 186 -9.18 -16.29 14.70
CA SER A 186 -9.66 -17.64 14.96
C SER A 186 -10.13 -18.26 13.66
N GLU A 187 -10.24 -19.59 13.64
CA GLU A 187 -10.81 -20.32 12.52
C GLU A 187 -12.25 -19.84 12.26
N GLY A 188 -12.49 -19.29 11.05
CA GLY A 188 -13.81 -18.79 10.64
C GLY A 188 -14.12 -17.32 11.02
N ASP A 189 -13.17 -16.58 11.59
CA ASP A 189 -13.37 -15.15 11.89
C ASP A 189 -13.51 -14.32 10.60
N SER A 190 -14.75 -13.93 10.30
CA SER A 190 -15.10 -13.06 9.16
C SER A 190 -15.45 -11.64 9.60
N GLY A 191 -15.53 -11.39 10.91
CA GLY A 191 -16.12 -10.19 11.50
C GLY A 191 -15.09 -9.15 11.94
N SER A 192 -13.85 -9.56 12.21
CA SER A 192 -12.79 -8.66 12.66
C SER A 192 -12.52 -7.50 11.71
N ALA A 193 -12.17 -6.34 12.28
CA ALA A 193 -11.93 -5.12 11.52
C ALA A 193 -10.73 -5.26 10.56
N GLU A 194 -9.71 -6.03 10.94
CA GLU A 194 -8.56 -6.40 10.11
C GLU A 194 -9.01 -7.20 8.88
N VAL A 195 -9.81 -8.26 9.10
CA VAL A 195 -10.34 -9.13 8.05
C VAL A 195 -11.19 -8.32 7.07
N GLN A 196 -12.12 -7.50 7.56
CA GLN A 196 -12.94 -6.65 6.70
C GLN A 196 -12.11 -5.67 5.86
N ALA A 197 -11.07 -5.06 6.45
CA ALA A 197 -10.16 -4.18 5.73
C ALA A 197 -9.37 -4.92 4.64
N ALA A 198 -8.94 -6.15 4.91
CA ALA A 198 -8.27 -7.01 3.93
C ALA A 198 -9.22 -7.40 2.78
N VAL A 199 -10.45 -7.80 3.08
CA VAL A 199 -11.47 -8.14 2.06
C VAL A 199 -11.76 -6.97 1.13
N TRP A 200 -11.89 -5.75 1.66
CA TRP A 200 -12.06 -4.59 0.78
C TRP A 200 -10.81 -4.25 -0.01
N THR A 201 -9.62 -4.52 0.53
CA THR A 201 -8.37 -4.33 -0.21
C THR A 201 -8.33 -5.22 -1.46
N VAL A 202 -8.69 -6.49 -1.33
CA VAL A 202 -8.81 -7.40 -2.49
C VAL A 202 -9.78 -6.83 -3.55
N ARG A 203 -10.95 -6.33 -3.12
CA ARG A 203 -11.94 -5.74 -4.03
C ARG A 203 -11.50 -4.42 -4.66
N ILE A 204 -10.76 -3.60 -3.91
CA ILE A 204 -10.18 -2.33 -4.37
C ILE A 204 -9.20 -2.62 -5.50
N ASN A 205 -8.29 -3.58 -5.31
CA ASN A 205 -7.29 -3.95 -6.32
C ASN A 205 -7.96 -4.47 -7.61
N GLN A 206 -8.95 -5.36 -7.48
CA GLN A 206 -9.72 -5.84 -8.63
C GLN A 206 -10.44 -4.69 -9.38
N MET A 207 -11.05 -3.77 -8.65
CA MET A 207 -11.77 -2.65 -9.24
C MET A 207 -10.81 -1.63 -9.86
N GLU A 208 -9.63 -1.45 -9.28
CA GLU A 208 -8.56 -0.62 -9.83
C GLU A 208 -8.09 -1.16 -11.19
N ASP A 209 -7.85 -2.46 -11.30
CA ASP A 209 -7.52 -3.12 -12.57
C ASP A 209 -8.61 -2.89 -13.62
N HIS A 210 -9.88 -3.06 -13.23
CA HIS A 210 -11.02 -2.81 -14.10
C HIS A 210 -11.15 -1.33 -14.53
N MET A 211 -10.85 -0.38 -13.65
CA MET A 211 -10.87 1.06 -13.95
C MET A 211 -9.70 1.47 -14.86
N ARG A 212 -8.55 0.80 -14.74
CA ARG A 212 -7.39 1.02 -15.61
C ARG A 212 -7.72 0.67 -17.06
N SER A 213 -8.44 -0.42 -17.30
CA SER A 213 -8.93 -0.78 -18.64
C SER A 213 -10.14 0.05 -19.08
N ASN A 214 -11.04 0.40 -18.17
CA ASN A 214 -12.33 1.04 -18.47
C ASN A 214 -12.41 2.48 -17.98
N ARG A 215 -11.72 3.40 -18.68
CA ARG A 215 -11.63 4.82 -18.29
C ARG A 215 -12.98 5.56 -18.25
N LYS A 216 -13.98 5.13 -19.05
CA LYS A 216 -15.28 5.80 -19.18
C LYS A 216 -16.36 5.32 -18.21
N ASP A 217 -16.07 4.31 -17.39
CA ASP A 217 -17.05 3.78 -16.45
C ASP A 217 -17.10 4.60 -15.15
N HIS A 218 -18.01 5.57 -15.10
CA HIS A 218 -18.17 6.44 -13.94
C HIS A 218 -18.97 5.80 -12.80
N GLN A 219 -19.80 4.79 -13.07
CA GLN A 219 -20.61 4.14 -12.04
C GLN A 219 -19.72 3.25 -11.16
N ASN A 220 -18.86 2.46 -11.79
CA ASN A 220 -17.91 1.62 -11.08
C ASN A 220 -16.82 2.43 -10.38
N ARG A 221 -16.42 3.59 -10.93
CA ARG A 221 -15.56 4.54 -10.20
C ARG A 221 -16.20 5.04 -8.90
N ARG A 222 -17.50 5.35 -8.91
CA ARG A 222 -18.21 5.71 -7.66
C ARG A 222 -18.24 4.55 -6.68
N ALA A 223 -18.42 3.31 -7.16
CA ALA A 223 -18.38 2.12 -6.33
C ALA A 223 -16.99 1.88 -5.71
N TYR A 224 -15.92 2.04 -6.49
CA TYR A 224 -14.53 2.00 -6.06
C TYR A 224 -14.27 2.96 -4.90
N THR A 225 -14.67 4.22 -5.06
CA THR A 225 -14.54 5.23 -4.01
C THR A 225 -15.27 4.86 -2.73
N LYS A 226 -16.47 4.28 -2.85
CA LYS A 226 -17.20 3.79 -1.66
C LYS A 226 -16.41 2.68 -0.96
N LEU A 227 -15.72 1.81 -1.68
CA LEU A 227 -14.86 0.77 -1.09
C LEU A 227 -13.66 1.37 -0.35
N LEU A 228 -12.97 2.35 -0.95
CA LEU A 228 -11.87 3.07 -0.29
C LEU A 228 -12.31 3.69 1.05
N HIS A 229 -13.46 4.36 1.06
CA HIS A 229 -14.03 4.95 2.28
C HIS A 229 -14.44 3.90 3.32
N LYS A 230 -15.03 2.78 2.89
CA LYS A 230 -15.35 1.66 3.81
C LYS A 230 -14.09 1.13 4.49
N ARG A 231 -13.03 0.88 3.73
CA ARG A 231 -11.73 0.45 4.26
C ARG A 231 -11.14 1.45 5.24
N ALA A 232 -11.06 2.72 4.86
CA ALA A 232 -10.55 3.76 5.73
C ALA A 232 -11.38 3.89 7.02
N LYS A 233 -12.71 3.72 6.96
CA LYS A 233 -13.57 3.72 8.14
C LYS A 233 -13.23 2.58 9.11
N MET A 234 -13.01 1.35 8.62
CA MET A 234 -12.61 0.25 9.52
C MET A 234 -11.21 0.43 10.08
N LEU A 235 -10.26 0.91 9.29
CA LEU A 235 -8.92 1.18 9.79
C LEU A 235 -8.92 2.31 10.84
N LYS A 236 -9.75 3.35 10.67
CA LYS A 236 -9.99 4.38 11.69
C LYS A 236 -10.65 3.82 12.95
N TYR A 237 -11.56 2.86 12.81
CA TYR A 237 -12.17 2.17 13.95
C TYR A 237 -11.12 1.35 14.71
N LEU A 238 -10.36 0.50 13.99
CA LEU A 238 -9.30 -0.32 14.58
C LEU A 238 -8.26 0.51 15.31
N LYS A 239 -7.88 1.67 14.75
CA LYS A 239 -6.97 2.63 15.40
C LYS A 239 -7.50 3.14 16.74
N ARG A 240 -8.81 3.42 16.84
CA ARG A 240 -9.44 3.90 18.08
C ARG A 240 -9.50 2.80 19.13
N GLU A 241 -9.69 1.55 18.71
CA GLU A 241 -9.76 0.41 19.60
C GLU A 241 -8.38 -0.03 20.10
N SER A 242 -7.39 -0.07 19.20
CA SER A 242 -6.05 -0.58 19.48
C SER A 242 -5.01 -0.05 18.48
N LEU A 243 -4.01 0.67 18.97
CA LEU A 243 -2.96 1.22 18.12
C LEU A 243 -2.02 0.13 17.58
N GLU A 244 -1.68 -0.88 18.39
CA GLU A 244 -0.76 -1.95 18.01
C GLU A 244 -1.31 -2.78 16.84
N ARG A 245 -2.54 -3.30 16.96
CA ARG A 245 -3.19 -4.07 15.88
C ARG A 245 -3.34 -3.23 14.60
N TYR A 246 -3.60 -1.94 14.75
CA TYR A 246 -3.68 -1.02 13.61
C TYR A 246 -2.37 -0.94 12.82
N TYR A 247 -1.22 -0.77 13.49
CA TYR A 247 0.08 -0.72 12.80
C TYR A 247 0.49 -2.06 12.19
N VAL A 248 0.20 -3.18 12.88
CA VAL A 248 0.44 -4.53 12.33
C VAL A 248 -0.39 -4.74 11.06
N CYS A 249 -1.68 -4.43 11.12
CA CYS A 249 -2.59 -4.54 9.98
C CYS A 249 -2.18 -3.62 8.82
N LEU A 250 -1.78 -2.37 9.09
CA LEU A 250 -1.26 -1.47 8.07
C LEU A 250 -0.02 -2.03 7.35
N LYS A 251 0.92 -2.59 8.13
CA LYS A 251 2.14 -3.18 7.59
C LYS A 251 1.82 -4.37 6.69
N GLN A 252 0.96 -5.28 7.16
CA GLN A 252 0.53 -6.46 6.39
C GLN A 252 -0.23 -6.09 5.11
N LEU A 253 -1.06 -5.04 5.14
CA LEU A 253 -1.78 -4.57 3.96
C LEU A 253 -0.91 -3.73 3.01
N GLY A 254 0.32 -3.36 3.39
CA GLY A 254 1.17 -2.45 2.62
C GLY A 254 0.54 -1.05 2.46
N LEU A 255 -0.12 -0.55 3.49
CA LEU A 255 -0.78 0.76 3.52
C LEU A 255 -0.02 1.72 4.43
N THR A 256 0.12 2.98 3.98
CA THR A 256 0.67 4.04 4.81
C THR A 256 -0.41 4.72 5.64
N LYS A 257 -0.01 5.34 6.76
CA LYS A 257 -0.91 6.10 7.64
C LYS A 257 -1.65 7.23 6.91
N ASP A 258 -0.95 7.89 5.99
CA ASP A 258 -1.48 9.04 5.24
C ASP A 258 -2.65 8.63 4.34
N MET A 259 -2.64 7.41 3.79
CA MET A 259 -3.74 6.88 2.97
C MET A 259 -5.03 6.63 3.76
N VAL A 260 -4.94 6.49 5.09
CA VAL A 260 -6.10 6.27 5.97
C VAL A 260 -6.59 7.59 6.55
N GLU A 261 -5.68 8.43 7.02
CA GLU A 261 -6.02 9.65 7.75
C GLU A 261 -6.30 10.84 6.84
N GLY A 262 -5.67 10.88 5.67
CA GLY A 262 -5.84 11.95 4.70
C GLY A 262 -7.24 12.03 4.10
N GLU A 263 -7.50 13.13 3.41
CA GLU A 263 -8.63 13.22 2.51
C GLU A 263 -8.42 12.23 1.36
N ILE A 264 -9.39 11.33 1.19
CA ILE A 264 -9.36 10.39 0.06
C ILE A 264 -9.80 11.16 -1.17
N LEU A 265 -8.83 11.82 -1.79
CA LEU A 265 -9.02 12.50 -3.05
C LEU A 265 -8.93 11.47 -4.18
N GLN A 266 -9.99 11.36 -4.95
CA GLN A 266 -9.86 10.72 -6.26
C GLN A 266 -9.10 11.68 -7.18
N PRO A 267 -8.04 11.24 -7.85
CA PRO A 267 -7.47 12.05 -8.91
C PRO A 267 -8.56 12.28 -9.96
N LYS A 268 -8.82 13.56 -10.28
CA LYS A 268 -9.61 13.89 -11.48
C LYS A 268 -8.83 13.32 -12.65
N HIS A 269 -9.49 12.54 -13.51
CA HIS A 269 -8.83 12.10 -14.73
C HIS A 269 -8.44 13.34 -15.53
N VAL A 270 -7.14 13.49 -15.78
CA VAL A 270 -6.62 14.42 -16.77
C VAL A 270 -6.99 13.79 -18.13
N GLU A 271 -7.67 14.58 -18.97
CA GLU A 271 -8.19 14.13 -20.27
C GLU A 271 -7.07 13.59 -21.17
#